data_AF-A0A952B480-F1
#
_entry.id   AF-A0A952B480-F1
#
_cell.length_a   1.000
_cell.length_b   1.000
_cell.length_c   1.000
_cell.angle_alpha   90.00
_cell.angle_beta   90.00
_cell.angle_gamma   90.00
#
_symmetry.space_group_name_H-M   'P 1'
#
loop_
_entity.id
_entity.type
_entity.pdbx_description
1 polymer ?
#
loop_
_entity_poly.entity_id
_entity_poly.type
_entity_poly.pdbx_seq_one_letter_code
_entity_poly.pdbx_strand_id
1 'polypeptide(L)'
;MTKKEINIARIIYDAYPHADLLPIDPEQDCGSLQTLLAKVNSKSIGDGLFKFMVVEIIEGGESTLNGAIRVMEQAREDVEAVLQALHSASVNQDNMI
;
A
#
# COMPACT_ATOMS: atom_id res chain seq x y z
N MET A 1 -0.37 28.09 -17.16
CA MET A 1 -0.97 27.16 -16.18
C MET A 1 0.04 26.09 -15.88
N THR A 2 0.61 26.07 -14.68
CA THR A 2 1.42 24.94 -14.20
C THR A 2 0.49 23.73 -14.04
N LYS A 3 0.83 22.60 -14.68
CA LYS A 3 0.15 21.33 -14.40
C LYS A 3 0.34 21.07 -12.91
N LYS A 4 -0.76 20.95 -12.17
CA LYS A 4 -0.72 20.50 -10.78
C LYS A 4 -0.11 19.09 -10.81
N GLU A 5 1.10 18.95 -10.29
CA GLU A 5 1.74 17.64 -10.18
C GLU A 5 0.87 16.74 -9.30
N ILE A 6 0.70 15.49 -9.74
CA ILE A 6 -0.11 14.51 -9.02
C ILE A 6 0.71 14.05 -7.81
N ASN A 7 0.19 14.30 -6.61
CA ASN A 7 0.81 13.82 -5.37
C ASN A 7 0.30 12.40 -5.05
N ILE A 8 1.05 11.39 -5.49
CA ILE A 8 0.74 9.97 -5.28
C ILE A 8 0.74 9.62 -3.78
N ALA A 9 1.67 10.17 -2.99
CA ALA A 9 1.73 9.91 -1.55
C ALA A 9 0.43 10.33 -0.84
N ARG A 10 -0.10 11.49 -1.22
CA ARG A 10 -1.38 11.98 -0.70
C ARG A 10 -2.56 11.11 -1.13
N ILE A 11 -2.57 10.65 -2.38
CA ILE A 11 -3.60 9.73 -2.88
C ILE A 11 -3.61 8.42 -2.09
N ILE A 12 -2.44 7.82 -1.85
CA ILE A 12 -2.33 6.57 -1.07
C ILE A 12 -2.87 6.77 0.34
N TYR A 13 -2.46 7.84 1.02
CA TYR A 13 -2.91 8.13 2.39
C TYR A 13 -4.42 8.38 2.45
N ASP A 14 -4.95 9.28 1.62
CA ASP A 14 -6.36 9.66 1.65
C ASP A 14 -7.29 8.49 1.24
N ALA A 15 -6.80 7.52 0.46
CA ALA A 15 -7.55 6.34 0.05
C ALA A 15 -7.51 5.20 1.07
N TYR A 16 -6.59 5.21 2.04
CA TYR A 16 -6.42 4.11 2.97
C TYR A 16 -7.51 4.13 4.06
N PRO A 17 -8.33 3.07 4.22
CA PRO A 17 -9.49 3.10 5.14
C PRO A 17 -9.17 3.34 6.62
N HIS A 18 -7.94 3.06 7.04
CA HIS A 18 -7.49 3.19 8.43
C HIS A 18 -6.40 4.26 8.59
N ALA A 19 -6.32 5.20 7.64
CA ALA A 19 -5.29 6.24 7.61
C ALA A 19 -5.26 7.10 8.89
N ASP A 20 -6.42 7.34 9.51
CA ASP A 20 -6.59 8.08 10.76
C ASP A 20 -5.93 7.43 11.97
N LEU A 21 -5.67 6.11 11.90
CA LEU A 21 -4.98 5.36 12.95
C LEU A 21 -3.45 5.35 12.76
N LEU A 22 -2.96 5.80 11.61
CA LEU A 22 -1.54 5.82 11.32
C LEU A 22 -0.89 7.03 12.01
N PRO A 23 0.31 6.91 12.60
CA PRO A 23 1.03 8.02 13.20
C PRO A 23 1.71 8.88 12.12
N ILE A 24 0.95 9.31 11.12
CA ILE A 24 1.36 10.09 9.94
C ILE A 24 0.67 11.45 10.01
N ASP A 25 1.43 12.53 9.90
CA ASP A 25 0.87 13.85 9.65
C ASP A 25 0.80 14.05 8.13
N PRO A 26 -0.39 14.08 7.50
CA PRO A 26 -0.47 14.06 6.05
C PRO A 26 -0.11 15.40 5.39
N GLU A 27 0.07 16.48 6.16
CA GLU A 27 0.64 17.74 5.65
C GLU A 27 2.18 17.68 5.60
N GLN A 28 2.80 16.99 6.57
CA GLN A 28 4.26 16.88 6.68
C GLN A 28 4.81 15.65 5.95
N ASP A 29 4.17 14.50 6.14
CA ASP A 29 4.68 13.19 5.75
C ASP A 29 4.24 12.78 4.33
N CYS A 30 3.12 13.32 3.81
CA CYS A 30 2.59 12.98 2.48
C CYS A 30 2.91 14.02 1.39
N GLY A 31 3.93 14.86 1.59
CA GLY A 31 4.36 15.85 0.60
C GLY A 31 5.01 15.24 -0.67
N SER A 32 5.60 14.05 -0.54
CA SER A 32 6.19 13.29 -1.65
C SER A 32 6.23 11.80 -1.30
N LEU A 33 6.42 10.93 -2.31
CA LEU A 33 6.61 9.49 -2.09
C LEU A 33 7.85 9.21 -1.22
N GLN A 34 8.93 9.97 -1.39
CA GLN A 34 10.15 9.80 -0.61
C GLN A 34 9.95 10.17 0.87
N THR A 35 9.20 11.24 1.14
CA THR A 35 8.85 11.62 2.52
C THR A 35 7.98 10.55 3.18
N LEU A 36 6.97 10.05 2.45
CA LEU A 36 6.11 8.99 2.95
C LEU A 36 6.89 7.69 3.20
N LEU A 37 7.83 7.34 2.31
CA LEU A 37 8.70 6.17 2.48
C LEU A 37 9.56 6.26 3.74
N ALA A 38 10.20 7.41 3.94
CA ALA A 38 11.02 7.65 5.13
C ALA A 38 10.18 7.48 6.39
N LYS A 39 8.94 7.96 6.36
CA LYS A 39 7.99 7.80 7.45
C LYS A 39 7.61 6.34 7.69
N VAL A 40 7.21 5.59 6.65
CA VAL A 40 6.81 4.17 6.79
C VAL A 40 7.95 3.22 7.18
N ASN A 41 9.19 3.62 6.92
CA ASN A 41 10.38 2.88 7.35
C ASN A 41 10.87 3.24 8.77
N SER A 42 10.27 4.24 9.41
CA SER A 42 10.51 4.51 10.82
C SER A 42 9.91 3.40 11.71
N LYS A 43 10.45 3.22 12.91
CA LYS A 43 10.08 2.11 13.81
C LYS A 43 8.62 2.15 14.32
N SER A 44 7.85 3.18 14.00
CA SER A 44 6.61 3.51 14.72
C SER A 44 5.31 3.45 13.90
N ILE A 45 5.31 3.06 12.61
CA ILE A 45 4.08 3.10 11.81
C ILE A 45 2.99 2.10 12.24
N GLY A 46 3.38 0.93 12.75
CA GLY A 46 2.43 -0.06 13.30
C GLY A 46 1.56 -0.81 12.28
N ASP A 47 1.39 -0.29 11.06
CA ASP A 47 0.61 -0.92 9.99
C ASP A 47 1.49 -1.47 8.86
N GLY A 48 1.59 -2.80 8.80
CA GLY A 48 2.39 -3.50 7.80
C GLY A 48 1.80 -3.45 6.40
N LEU A 49 0.48 -3.38 6.25
CA LEU A 49 -0.18 -3.37 4.94
C LEU A 49 -0.01 -2.01 4.27
N PHE A 50 -0.20 -0.93 5.03
CA PHE A 50 0.07 0.42 4.53
C PHE A 50 1.54 0.56 4.12
N LYS A 51 2.47 0.09 4.96
CA LYS A 51 3.90 0.08 4.64
C LYS A 51 4.18 -0.70 3.35
N PHE A 52 3.62 -1.90 3.21
CA PHE A 52 3.78 -2.73 2.02
C PHE A 52 3.37 -1.95 0.76
N MET A 53 2.17 -1.37 0.72
CA MET A 53 1.72 -0.62 -0.46
C MET A 53 2.65 0.54 -0.83
N VAL A 54 3.11 1.32 0.14
CA VAL A 54 4.04 2.44 -0.11
C VAL A 54 5.38 1.95 -0.66
N VAL A 55 5.94 0.88 -0.08
CA VAL A 55 7.22 0.32 -0.51
C VAL A 55 7.11 -0.25 -1.93
N GLU A 56 6.11 -1.08 -2.20
CA GLU A 56 5.93 -1.70 -3.52
C GLU A 56 5.72 -0.64 -4.62
N ILE A 57 4.94 0.40 -4.36
CA ILE A 57 4.73 1.49 -5.32
C ILE A 57 6.04 2.22 -5.64
N ILE A 58 6.93 2.38 -4.67
CA ILE A 58 8.20 3.10 -4.88
C ILE A 58 9.21 2.23 -5.60
N GLU A 59 9.33 0.96 -5.21
CA GLU A 59 10.30 0.04 -5.79
C GLU A 59 9.88 -0.42 -7.20
N GLY A 60 8.60 -0.72 -7.41
CA GLY A 60 8.08 -1.26 -8.67
C GLY A 60 7.34 -0.26 -9.56
N GLY A 61 6.91 0.88 -9.03
CA GLY A 61 6.03 1.84 -9.73
C GLY A 61 6.76 3.00 -10.43
N GLU A 62 8.10 3.01 -10.38
CA GLU A 62 8.94 3.99 -11.10
C GLU A 62 8.61 5.46 -10.79
N SER A 63 8.03 5.73 -9.62
CA SER A 63 7.52 7.06 -9.22
C SER A 63 6.48 7.67 -10.18
N THR A 64 5.76 6.85 -10.95
CA THR A 64 4.69 7.30 -11.86
C THR A 64 3.33 6.82 -11.41
N LEU A 65 2.27 7.54 -11.77
CA LEU A 65 0.89 7.11 -11.47
C LEU A 65 0.55 5.78 -12.16
N ASN A 66 0.94 5.61 -13.43
CA ASN A 66 0.70 4.36 -14.16
C ASN A 66 1.46 3.18 -13.55
N GLY A 67 2.70 3.39 -13.10
CA GLY A 67 3.46 2.37 -12.40
C GLY A 67 2.84 2.03 -11.05
N ALA A 68 2.38 3.02 -10.28
CA ALA A 68 1.66 2.79 -9.03
C ALA A 68 0.38 1.95 -9.25
N ILE A 69 -0.41 2.27 -10.29
CA ILE A 69 -1.60 1.49 -10.68
C ILE A 69 -1.20 0.04 -11.01
N ARG A 70 -0.20 -0.15 -11.88
CA ARG A 70 0.27 -1.49 -12.29
C ARG A 70 0.71 -2.32 -11.08
N VAL A 71 1.46 -1.73 -10.14
CA VAL A 71 1.89 -2.43 -8.92
C VAL A 71 0.69 -2.82 -8.06
N MET A 72 -0.29 -1.94 -7.88
CA MET A 72 -1.48 -2.25 -7.08
C MET A 72 -2.39 -3.30 -7.74
N GLU A 73 -2.49 -3.31 -9.06
CA GLU A 73 -3.21 -4.37 -9.79
C GLU A 73 -2.52 -5.73 -9.61
N GLN A 74 -1.19 -5.79 -9.74
CA GLN A 74 -0.43 -7.02 -9.51
C GLN A 74 -0.55 -7.49 -8.05
N ALA A 75 -0.36 -6.57 -7.09
CA ALA A 75 -0.48 -6.90 -5.66
C ALA A 75 -1.87 -7.45 -5.31
N ARG A 76 -2.93 -6.92 -5.95
CA ARG A 76 -4.29 -7.45 -5.79
C ARG A 76 -4.39 -8.90 -6.30
N GLU A 77 -3.84 -9.20 -7.47
CA GLU A 77 -3.83 -10.56 -8.01
C GLU A 77 -3.05 -11.54 -7.12
N ASP A 78 -1.90 -11.11 -6.60
CA ASP A 78 -1.05 -11.92 -5.72
C ASP A 78 -1.75 -12.21 -4.37
N VAL A 79 -2.38 -11.20 -3.77
CA VAL A 79 -3.16 -11.37 -2.53
C VAL A 79 -4.34 -12.30 -2.75
N GLU A 80 -5.06 -12.16 -3.86
CA GLU A 80 -6.19 -13.02 -4.20
C GLU A 80 -5.74 -14.48 -4.38
N ALA A 81 -4.61 -14.73 -5.06
CA ALA A 81 -4.06 -16.07 -5.23
C ALA A 81 -3.71 -16.74 -3.89
N VAL A 82 -3.09 -15.99 -2.97
CA VAL A 82 -2.78 -16.49 -1.61
C VAL A 82 -4.06 -16.74 -0.83
N LEU A 83 -5.04 -15.84 -0.92
CA LEU A 83 -6.33 -15.98 -0.21
C LEU A 83 -7.08 -17.23 -0.69
N GLN A 84 -7.11 -17.49 -1.99
CA GLN A 84 -7.71 -18.72 -2.56
C GLN A 84 -7.02 -19.98 -2.06
N ALA A 85 -5.68 -19.97 -1.95
CA ALA A 85 -4.93 -21.10 -1.39
C ALA A 85 -5.28 -21.35 0.09
N LEU A 86 -5.40 -20.28 0.89
CA LEU A 86 -5.80 -20.36 2.30
C LEU A 86 -7.24 -20.91 2.45
N HIS A 87 -8.18 -20.46 1.64
CA HIS A 87 -9.54 -21.00 1.64
C HIS A 87 -9.57 -22.49 1.27
N SER A 88 -8.80 -22.88 0.25
CA SER A 88 -8.69 -24.28 -0.15
C SER A 88 -8.15 -25.16 0.97
N ALA A 89 -7.15 -24.67 1.72
CA ALA A 89 -6.60 -25.38 2.87
C ALA A 89 -7.62 -25.49 4.02
N SER A 90 -8.39 -24.43 4.31
CA SER A 90 -9.42 -24.43 5.35
C SER A 90 -10.51 -25.47 5.09
N VAL A 91 -11.02 -25.56 3.85
CA VAL A 91 -12.05 -26.55 3.48
C VAL A 91 -11.52 -27.98 3.62
N ASN A 92 -10.24 -28.20 3.29
CA ASN A 92 -9.62 -29.51 3.43
C ASN A 92 -9.40 -29.90 4.91
N GLN A 93 -9.19 -28.94 5.81
CA GLN A 93 -9.12 -29.21 7.25
C GLN A 93 -10.48 -29.63 7.80
N ASP A 94 -11.57 -28.98 7.39
CA ASP A 94 -12.94 -29.32 7.83
C ASP A 94 -13.38 -30.73 7.37
N ASN A 95 -12.86 -31.21 6.23
CA ASN A 95 -13.13 -32.57 5.73
C ASN A 95 -12.29 -33.68 6.41
N MET A 96 -11.36 -33.32 7.29
CA MET A 96 -10.51 -34.27 8.03
C MET A 96 -10.93 -34.43 9.51
N ILE A 97 -12.02 -33.79 9.94
CA ILE A 97 -12.60 -33.87 11.29
C ILE A 97 -13.86 -34.72 11.30
#